data_AF-A0A938FSI1-F1
#
_entry.id   AF-A0A938FSI1-F1
#
_cell.length_a   1.000
_cell.length_b   1.000
_cell.length_c   1.000
_cell.angle_alpha   90.00
_cell.angle_beta   90.00
_cell.angle_gamma   90.00
#
_symmetry.space_group_name_H-M   'P 1'
#
loop_
_entity.id
_entity.type
_entity.pdbx_description
1 polymer ?
#
loop_
_entity_poly.entity_id
_entity_poly.type
_entity_poly.pdbx_seq_one_letter_code
_entity_poly.pdbx_strand_id
1 'polypeptide(L)'
;MIERITPPGVPTPRGPYSPAVRAGDFLFVAGQGPVDAATNQMSFGDIRHETRLVLSNIKKILEGCGVSLADVVKCSVFLVDGRDFSAMNEVYAEFFGTNKPARTTVETSFAVPQMKVEIDCIAYQPRARPAGARAQRPARAGRRPAKRPAKRKR
;
A
#
# COMPACT_ATOMS: atom_id res chain seq x y z
N MET A 1 -13.59 11.58 0.42
CA MET A 1 -13.35 11.73 1.88
C MET A 1 -12.02 11.07 2.21
N ILE A 2 -11.23 11.68 3.09
CA ILE A 2 -9.96 11.11 3.60
C ILE A 2 -10.23 10.67 5.04
N GLU A 3 -9.97 9.40 5.33
CA GLU A 3 -10.17 8.80 6.65
C GLU A 3 -8.81 8.35 7.20
N ARG A 4 -8.47 8.77 8.42
CA ARG A 4 -7.29 8.30 9.15
C ARG A 4 -7.73 7.20 10.10
N ILE A 5 -7.13 6.03 9.99
CA ILE A 5 -7.62 4.81 10.65
C ILE A 5 -6.50 4.24 11.52
N THR A 6 -6.83 3.98 12.78
CA THR A 6 -5.99 3.26 13.74
C THR A 6 -6.79 2.06 14.25
N PRO A 7 -6.70 0.89 13.59
CA PRO A 7 -7.43 -0.28 14.05
C PRO A 7 -6.95 -0.75 15.43
N PRO A 8 -7.81 -1.39 16.24
CA PRO A 8 -7.40 -1.93 17.52
C PRO A 8 -6.41 -3.10 17.34
N GLY A 9 -5.45 -3.24 18.26
CA GLY A 9 -4.52 -4.38 18.29
C GLY A 9 -3.42 -4.36 17.21
N VAL A 10 -3.22 -3.23 16.53
CA VAL A 10 -2.08 -3.00 15.64
C VAL A 10 -0.93 -2.31 16.40
N PRO A 11 0.33 -2.40 15.93
CA PRO A 11 1.43 -1.63 16.48
C PRO A 11 1.08 -0.14 16.59
N THR A 12 1.34 0.44 17.76
CA THR A 12 1.10 1.88 17.96
C THR A 12 2.11 2.69 17.14
N PRO A 13 1.67 3.69 16.35
CA PRO A 13 2.57 4.59 15.65
C PRO A 13 3.60 5.21 16.60
N ARG A 14 4.87 5.20 16.20
CA ARG A 14 5.98 5.79 16.97
C ARG A 14 6.31 7.23 16.56
N GLY A 15 5.49 7.82 15.70
CA GLY A 15 5.65 9.18 15.18
C GLY A 15 4.32 9.78 14.74
N PRO A 16 4.32 10.99 14.14
CA PRO A 16 3.11 11.73 13.79
C PRO A 16 2.45 11.22 12.49
N TYR A 17 2.07 9.95 12.45
CA TYR A 17 1.41 9.31 11.30
C TYR A 17 0.29 8.36 11.75
N SER A 18 -0.59 8.00 10.81
CA SER A 18 -1.64 7.00 11.03
C SER A 18 -1.21 5.64 10.48
N PRO A 19 -1.56 4.51 11.11
CA PRO A 19 -1.25 3.17 10.56
C PRO A 19 -1.83 2.96 9.17
N ALA A 20 -3.02 3.49 8.92
CA ALA A 20 -3.63 3.51 7.60
C ALA A 20 -4.37 4.82 7.32
N VAL A 21 -4.44 5.18 6.04
CA VAL A 21 -5.26 6.28 5.54
C VAL A 21 -6.06 5.78 4.35
N ARG A 22 -7.39 5.96 4.37
CA ARG A 22 -8.25 5.68 3.22
C ARG A 22 -8.52 6.98 2.46
N ALA A 23 -8.32 6.95 1.14
CA ALA A 23 -8.68 8.04 0.24
C ALA A 23 -9.50 7.49 -0.93
N GLY A 24 -10.82 7.57 -0.80
CA GLY A 24 -11.74 6.94 -1.76
C GLY A 24 -11.66 5.42 -1.72
N ASP A 25 -11.38 4.82 -2.86
CA ASP A 25 -11.29 3.36 -3.03
C ASP A 25 -9.91 2.79 -2.68
N PHE A 26 -8.92 3.65 -2.39
CA PHE A 26 -7.58 3.23 -2.00
C PHE A 26 -7.35 3.32 -0.51
N LEU A 27 -6.64 2.33 0.02
CA LEU A 27 -6.12 2.29 1.38
C LEU A 27 -4.59 2.31 1.33
N PHE A 28 -3.98 3.24 2.04
CA PHE A 28 -2.55 3.40 2.17
C PHE A 28 -2.14 2.95 3.56
N VAL A 29 -1.34 1.90 3.65
CA VAL A 29 -0.78 1.39 4.90
C VAL A 29 0.61 1.97 5.08
N ALA A 30 0.87 2.56 6.25
CA ALA A 30 2.18 3.11 6.59
C ALA A 30 3.24 2.01 6.68
N GLY A 31 4.52 2.39 6.54
CA GLY A 31 5.65 1.49 6.71
C GLY A 31 5.57 0.72 8.03
N GLN A 32 5.60 -0.60 7.93
CA GLN A 32 5.58 -1.51 9.07
C GLN A 32 6.99 -2.05 9.29
N GLY A 33 7.48 -1.90 10.53
CA GLY A 33 8.69 -2.56 11.04
C GLY A 33 8.37 -3.80 11.88
N PRO A 34 9.40 -4.48 12.42
CA PRO A 34 9.26 -5.72 13.17
C PRO A 34 8.80 -5.45 14.62
N VAL A 35 7.58 -4.94 14.78
CA VAL A 35 6.96 -4.73 16.09
C VAL A 35 6.08 -5.92 16.43
N ASP A 36 6.23 -6.48 17.62
CA ASP A 36 5.25 -7.41 18.17
C ASP A 36 4.01 -6.62 18.61
N ALA A 37 2.88 -6.83 17.94
CA ALA A 37 1.64 -6.14 18.23
C ALA A 37 1.03 -6.50 19.61
N ALA A 38 1.41 -7.62 20.24
CA ALA A 38 0.92 -7.99 21.57
C ALA A 38 1.62 -7.19 22.67
N THR A 39 2.93 -7.03 22.56
CA THR A 39 3.77 -6.32 23.55
C THR A 39 4.01 -4.86 23.18
N ASN A 40 3.72 -4.49 21.92
CA ASN A 40 4.01 -3.19 21.32
C ASN A 40 5.51 -2.82 21.38
N GLN A 41 6.37 -3.83 21.40
CA GLN A 41 7.83 -3.67 21.40
C GLN A 41 8.46 -4.13 20.09
N MET A 42 9.61 -3.54 19.75
CA MET A 42 10.40 -4.02 18.62
C MET A 42 10.92 -5.43 18.94
N SER A 43 10.82 -6.33 17.98
CA SER A 43 11.28 -7.71 18.08
C SER A 43 12.22 -7.98 16.92
N PHE A 44 13.51 -7.81 17.19
CA PHE A 44 14.59 -8.01 16.22
C PHE A 44 14.96 -9.48 16.11
N GLY A 45 15.41 -9.91 14.93
CA GLY A 45 15.79 -11.29 14.69
C GLY A 45 16.52 -11.48 13.37
N ASP A 46 16.40 -12.66 12.78
CA ASP A 46 16.77 -12.84 11.38
C ASP A 46 15.76 -12.17 10.45
N ILE A 47 16.10 -12.05 9.17
CA ILE A 47 15.23 -11.41 8.19
C ILE A 47 13.86 -12.12 8.09
N ARG A 48 13.78 -13.43 8.31
CA ARG A 48 12.53 -14.19 8.18
C ARG A 48 11.57 -13.87 9.31
N HIS A 49 12.09 -13.79 10.54
CA HIS A 49 11.36 -13.36 11.72
C HIS A 49 10.82 -11.94 11.54
N GLU A 50 11.69 -11.00 11.17
CA GLU A 50 11.28 -9.61 11.00
C GLU A 50 10.27 -9.43 9.86
N THR A 51 10.49 -10.09 8.72
CA THR A 51 9.55 -10.06 7.58
C THR A 51 8.18 -10.62 7.98
N ARG A 52 8.14 -11.71 8.78
CA ARG A 52 6.88 -12.30 9.23
C ARG A 52 6.12 -11.37 10.18
N LEU A 53 6.82 -10.66 11.07
CA LEU A 53 6.20 -9.65 11.93
C LEU A 53 5.65 -8.48 11.12
N VAL A 54 6.46 -7.93 10.21
CA VAL A 54 6.07 -6.83 9.32
C VAL A 54 4.80 -7.18 8.53
N LEU A 55 4.78 -8.33 7.85
CA LEU A 55 3.64 -8.74 7.04
C LEU A 55 2.41 -9.11 7.89
N SER A 56 2.61 -9.65 9.10
CA SER A 56 1.52 -9.90 10.06
C SER A 56 0.88 -8.59 10.54
N ASN A 57 1.69 -7.55 10.76
CA ASN A 57 1.20 -6.23 11.14
C ASN A 57 0.42 -5.57 9.99
N ILE A 58 0.94 -5.65 8.76
CA ILE A 58 0.22 -5.20 7.55
C ILE A 58 -1.13 -5.92 7.46
N LYS A 59 -1.14 -7.26 7.59
CA LYS A 59 -2.36 -8.07 7.55
C LYS A 59 -3.37 -7.59 8.61
N LYS A 60 -2.95 -7.41 9.86
CA LYS A 60 -3.82 -6.92 10.95
C LYS A 60 -4.37 -5.52 10.65
N ILE A 61 -3.57 -4.60 10.12
CA ILE A 61 -4.03 -3.25 9.75
C ILE A 61 -5.06 -3.32 8.63
N LEU A 62 -4.81 -4.12 7.58
CA LEU A 62 -5.75 -4.33 6.49
C LEU A 62 -7.08 -4.90 7.00
N GLU A 63 -7.02 -5.98 7.79
CA GLU A 63 -8.21 -6.63 8.36
C GLU A 63 -9.01 -5.67 9.24
N GLY A 64 -8.32 -4.87 10.07
CA GLY A 64 -8.92 -3.82 10.87
C GLY A 64 -9.56 -2.67 10.08
N CYS A 65 -9.23 -2.55 8.79
CA CYS A 65 -9.87 -1.63 7.84
C CYS A 65 -10.95 -2.32 6.98
N GLY A 66 -11.23 -3.60 7.23
CA GLY A 66 -12.13 -4.43 6.42
C GLY A 66 -11.56 -4.81 5.05
N VAL A 67 -10.23 -4.79 4.89
CA VAL A 67 -9.50 -5.09 3.65
C VAL A 67 -8.66 -6.35 3.86
N SER A 68 -8.33 -7.09 2.80
CA SER A 68 -7.50 -8.29 2.87
C SER A 68 -6.17 -8.12 2.14
N LEU A 69 -5.25 -9.06 2.33
CA LEU A 69 -4.00 -9.11 1.54
C LEU A 69 -4.25 -9.30 0.04
N ALA A 70 -5.39 -9.88 -0.35
CA ALA A 70 -5.76 -10.06 -1.76
C ALA A 70 -6.08 -8.73 -2.47
N ASP A 71 -6.44 -7.71 -1.70
CA ASP A 71 -6.75 -6.37 -2.22
C ASP A 71 -5.50 -5.50 -2.37
N VAL A 72 -4.33 -5.99 -1.94
CA VAL A 72 -3.07 -5.25 -2.05
C VAL A 72 -2.62 -5.22 -3.50
N VAL A 73 -2.39 -4.01 -4.02
CA VAL A 73 -2.00 -3.78 -5.42
C VAL A 73 -0.54 -3.36 -5.56
N LYS A 74 0.06 -2.79 -4.51
CA LYS A 74 1.47 -2.37 -4.49
C LYS A 74 2.09 -2.56 -3.11
N CYS A 75 3.33 -3.06 -3.07
CA CYS A 75 4.20 -3.02 -1.90
C CYS A 75 5.50 -2.27 -2.21
N SER A 76 6.03 -1.54 -1.24
CA SER A 76 7.41 -1.05 -1.25
C SER A 76 8.16 -1.76 -0.12
N VAL A 77 9.25 -2.44 -0.47
CA VAL A 77 10.07 -3.21 0.47
C VAL A 77 11.41 -2.53 0.61
N PHE A 78 11.78 -2.21 1.83
CA PHE A 78 13.05 -1.60 2.17
C PHE A 78 13.85 -2.62 2.97
N LEU A 79 15.09 -2.90 2.57
CA LEU A 79 16.01 -3.80 3.25
C LEU A 79 17.26 -3.04 3.69
N VAL A 80 17.90 -3.46 4.79
CA VAL A 80 19.26 -2.95 5.12
C VAL A 80 20.34 -3.63 4.28
N ASP A 81 20.13 -4.88 3.88
CA ASP A 81 21.13 -5.69 3.19
C ASP A 81 20.49 -6.46 2.03
N GLY A 82 20.97 -6.24 0.81
CA GLY A 82 20.49 -6.96 -0.38
C GLY A 82 20.67 -8.48 -0.31
N ARG A 83 21.60 -9.00 0.51
CA ARG A 83 21.79 -10.45 0.71
C ARG A 83 20.58 -11.11 1.38
N ASP A 84 19.80 -10.34 2.13
CA ASP A 84 18.59 -10.80 2.81
C ASP A 84 17.38 -10.95 1.86
N PHE A 85 17.50 -10.52 0.60
CA PHE A 85 16.41 -10.52 -0.38
C PHE A 85 15.76 -11.89 -0.59
N SER A 86 16.55 -12.96 -0.72
CA SER A 86 16.01 -14.31 -0.95
C SER A 86 15.20 -14.80 0.25
N ALA A 87 15.75 -14.68 1.45
CA ALA A 87 15.10 -15.13 2.67
C ALA A 87 13.85 -14.30 3.02
N MET A 88 13.87 -13.00 2.75
CA MET A 88 12.67 -12.15 2.81
C MET A 88 11.59 -12.63 1.83
N ASN A 89 11.97 -12.96 0.58
CA ASN A 89 11.02 -13.39 -0.45
C ASN A 89 10.30 -14.69 -0.11
N GLU A 90 10.98 -15.63 0.55
CA GLU A 90 10.36 -16.89 0.97
C GLU A 90 9.18 -16.61 1.91
N VAL A 91 9.37 -15.79 2.93
CA VAL A 91 8.28 -15.39 3.85
C VAL A 91 7.24 -14.54 3.12
N TYR A 92 7.66 -13.59 2.27
CA TYR A 92 6.74 -12.76 1.49
C TYR A 92 5.78 -13.59 0.63
N ALA A 93 6.27 -14.66 0.00
CA ALA A 93 5.47 -15.54 -0.83
C ALA A 93 4.39 -16.30 -0.03
N GLU A 94 4.64 -16.63 1.24
CA GLU A 94 3.65 -17.27 2.11
C GLU A 94 2.42 -16.37 2.36
N PHE A 95 2.62 -15.05 2.46
CA PHE A 95 1.54 -14.10 2.76
C PHE A 95 0.70 -13.74 1.52
N PHE A 96 1.36 -13.56 0.37
CA PHE A 96 0.69 -13.11 -0.85
C PHE A 96 0.26 -14.26 -1.78
N GLY A 97 0.91 -15.42 -1.70
CA GLY A 97 0.57 -16.59 -2.52
C GLY A 97 0.52 -16.25 -4.02
N THR A 98 -0.66 -16.47 -4.63
CA THR A 98 -0.92 -16.13 -6.03
C THR A 98 -1.29 -14.66 -6.25
N ASN A 99 -1.69 -13.93 -5.21
CA ASN A 99 -2.07 -12.52 -5.24
C ASN A 99 -0.81 -11.65 -5.15
N LYS A 100 -0.05 -11.62 -6.25
CA LYS A 100 1.25 -10.92 -6.32
C LYS A 100 1.02 -9.42 -6.60
N PRO A 101 1.19 -8.51 -5.62
CA PRO A 101 1.09 -7.09 -5.89
C PRO A 101 2.27 -6.62 -6.75
N ALA A 102 2.12 -5.46 -7.39
CA ALA A 102 3.28 -4.75 -7.91
C ALA A 102 4.27 -4.50 -6.75
N ARG A 103 5.57 -4.56 -7.01
CA ARG A 103 6.57 -4.43 -5.94
C ARG A 103 7.80 -3.65 -6.37
N THR A 104 8.31 -2.86 -5.46
CA THR A 104 9.64 -2.23 -5.54
C THR A 104 10.42 -2.68 -4.32
N THR A 105 11.67 -3.09 -4.51
CA THR A 105 12.57 -3.43 -3.40
C THR A 105 13.85 -2.64 -3.54
N VAL A 106 14.28 -1.99 -2.47
CA VAL A 106 15.52 -1.21 -2.41
C VAL A 106 16.29 -1.51 -1.13
N GLU A 107 17.59 -1.26 -1.16
CA GLU A 107 18.46 -1.27 0.01
C GLU A 107 18.58 0.15 0.59
N THR A 108 18.46 0.32 1.92
CA THR A 108 18.52 1.62 2.62
C THR A 108 18.82 1.44 4.11
N SER A 109 19.23 2.53 4.78
CA SER A 109 19.30 2.60 6.24
C SER A 109 17.96 3.04 6.85
N PHE A 110 17.71 2.65 8.10
CA PHE A 110 16.51 3.02 8.86
C PHE A 110 16.81 3.94 10.04
N ALA A 111 15.79 4.65 10.53
CA ALA A 111 15.87 5.44 11.75
C ALA A 111 16.09 4.57 13.01
N VAL A 112 15.67 3.30 12.97
CA VAL A 112 15.98 2.28 13.98
C VAL A 112 17.04 1.35 13.40
N PRO A 113 18.33 1.51 13.76
CA PRO A 113 19.43 0.84 13.07
C PRO A 113 19.41 -0.70 13.14
N GLN A 114 18.69 -1.26 14.11
CA GLN A 114 18.57 -2.71 14.30
C GLN A 114 17.57 -3.38 13.36
N MET A 115 16.65 -2.61 12.75
CA MET A 115 15.68 -3.16 11.81
C MET A 115 16.39 -3.65 10.53
N LYS A 116 15.96 -4.78 10.00
CA LYS A 116 16.45 -5.33 8.72
C LYS A 116 15.49 -5.08 7.57
N VAL A 117 14.20 -4.89 7.86
CA VAL A 117 13.15 -4.72 6.86
C VAL A 117 12.05 -3.77 7.33
N GLU A 118 11.57 -2.95 6.38
CA GLU A 118 10.34 -2.18 6.50
C GLU A 118 9.50 -2.38 5.22
N ILE A 119 8.18 -2.51 5.35
CA ILE A 119 7.29 -2.67 4.18
C ILE A 119 6.09 -1.74 4.33
N ASP A 120 5.78 -1.00 3.26
CA ASP A 120 4.49 -0.33 3.08
C ASP A 120 3.63 -1.06 2.03
N CYS A 121 2.33 -0.77 2.03
CA CYS A 121 1.48 -1.24 0.94
C CYS A 121 0.32 -0.30 0.62
N ILE A 122 -0.19 -0.47 -0.60
CA ILE A 122 -1.41 0.17 -1.08
C ILE A 122 -2.38 -0.96 -1.45
N ALA A 123 -3.59 -0.87 -0.92
CA ALA A 123 -4.70 -1.74 -1.27
C ALA A 123 -5.80 -0.98 -2.00
N TYR A 124 -6.52 -1.68 -2.87
CA TYR A 124 -7.65 -1.16 -3.62
C TYR A 124 -8.92 -1.93 -3.27
N GLN A 125 -9.87 -1.24 -2.65
CA GLN A 125 -11.17 -1.79 -2.30
C GLN A 125 -12.25 -0.73 -2.54
N PRO A 126 -12.99 -0.82 -3.65
CA PRO A 126 -14.13 0.05 -3.90
C PRO A 126 -15.16 -0.04 -2.78
N ARG A 127 -15.56 1.10 -2.22
CA ARG A 127 -16.76 1.11 -1.36
C ARG A 127 -17.98 1.10 -2.25
N ALA A 128 -19.03 0.37 -1.85
CA ALA A 128 -20.32 0.44 -2.52
C ALA A 128 -20.72 1.93 -2.61
N ARG A 129 -20.86 2.46 -3.82
CA ARG A 129 -21.45 3.79 -3.99
C ARG A 129 -22.92 3.67 -3.62
N PRO A 130 -23.48 4.67 -2.92
CA PRO A 130 -24.92 4.80 -2.85
C PRO A 130 -25.48 4.77 -4.27
N ALA A 131 -26.47 3.90 -4.51
CA ALA A 131 -27.15 3.83 -5.80
C ALA A 131 -27.71 5.21 -6.14
N GLY A 132 -27.13 5.89 -7.13
CA GLY A 132 -27.55 7.24 -7.53
C GLY A 132 -26.42 8.15 -8.04
N ALA A 133 -25.16 7.90 -7.67
CA ALA A 133 -24.02 8.69 -8.15
C ALA A 133 -23.54 8.23 -9.53
N ARG A 134 -24.40 8.33 -10.56
CA ARG A 134 -23.94 8.27 -11.96
C ARG A 134 -23.08 9.50 -12.20
N ALA A 135 -21.79 9.29 -12.44
CA ALA A 135 -20.90 10.35 -12.87
C ALA A 135 -21.49 10.97 -14.14
N GLN A 136 -21.92 12.23 -14.07
CA GLN A 136 -22.22 13.02 -15.24
C GLN A 136 -20.91 13.16 -16.00
N ARG A 137 -20.68 12.31 -16.99
CA ARG A 137 -19.65 12.54 -18.00
C ARG A 137 -19.97 13.91 -18.60
N PRO A 138 -19.10 14.92 -18.52
CA PRO A 138 -19.34 16.13 -19.27
C PRO A 138 -19.44 15.74 -20.74
N ALA A 139 -20.55 16.13 -21.37
CA ALA A 139 -20.76 15.91 -22.79
C ALA A 139 -19.52 16.43 -23.52
N ARG A 140 -18.89 15.59 -24.35
CA ARG A 140 -17.82 16.03 -25.24
C ARG A 140 -18.37 17.21 -26.03
N ALA A 141 -17.88 18.43 -25.76
CA ALA A 141 -18.19 19.60 -26.56
C ALA A 141 -17.84 19.26 -28.02
N GLY A 142 -18.86 19.29 -28.89
CA GLY A 142 -18.73 18.91 -30.28
C GLY A 142 -17.63 19.72 -30.95
N ARG A 143 -16.63 19.02 -31.52
CA ARG A 143 -15.69 19.65 -32.45
C ARG A 143 -16.49 20.12 -33.66
N ARG A 144 -16.69 21.43 -33.79
CA ARG A 144 -17.19 22.06 -35.01
C ARG A 144 -16.27 21.67 -36.19
N PRO A 145 -16.78 21.24 -37.34
CA PRO A 145 -15.94 20.94 -38.48
C PRO A 145 -15.27 22.24 -38.99
N ALA A 146 -13.96 22.19 -39.18
CA ALA A 146 -13.18 23.31 -39.70
C ALA A 146 -13.64 23.65 -41.13
N LYS A 147 -13.98 24.93 -41.38
CA LYS A 147 -14.25 25.43 -42.72
C LYS A 147 -12.97 25.35 -43.55
N ARG A 148 -13.03 24.62 -44.66
CA ARG A 148 -11.96 24.45 -45.66
C ARG A 148 -11.73 25.78 -46.40
N PRO A 149 -10.51 26.29 -46.55
CA PRO A 149 -10.30 27.54 -47.27
C PRO A 149 -10.44 27.32 -48.79
N ALA A 150 -11.06 28.27 -49.46
CA ALA A 150 -11.29 28.26 -50.90
C ALA A 150 -9.97 28.37 -51.67
N LYS A 151 -9.81 27.52 -52.68
CA LYS A 151 -8.70 27.58 -53.63
C LYS A 151 -8.73 28.92 -54.38
N ARG A 152 -7.69 29.75 -54.20
CA ARG A 152 -7.45 30.92 -55.05
C ARG A 152 -6.80 30.44 -56.35
N LYS A 153 -7.50 30.59 -57.48
CA LYS A 153 -6.91 30.47 -58.82
C LYS A 153 -6.06 31.72 -59.09
N ARG A 154 -4.79 31.52 -59.42
CA ARG A 154 -4.04 32.24 -60.45
C ARG A 154 -2.80 31.43 -60.79
#